data_AF-A0A952C517-F1
#
_entry.id   AF-A0A952C517-F1
#
_cell.length_a   1.000
_cell.length_b   1.000
_cell.length_c   1.000
_cell.angle_alpha   90.00
_cell.angle_beta   90.00
_cell.angle_gamma   90.00
#
_symmetry.space_group_name_H-M   'P 1'
#
loop_
_entity.id
_entity.type
_entity.pdbx_description
1 polymer ?
#
loop_
_entity_poly.entity_id
_entity_poly.type
_entity_poly.pdbx_seq_one_letter_code
_entity_poly.pdbx_strand_id
1 'polypeptide(L)'
;MTITPARTIAMTNEEAHLAGTGRIYERGQWIATVSYGLFVPGDSSLITGEIDIEDGATDLAVTPERTRRLVLELEDGSWCQIVPIRGRAQTARYAIALIGPIQPAPRPRLNGPWQL
;
A
#
# COMPACT_ATOMS: atom_id res chain seq x y z
N MET A 1 -27.15 20.66 -2.37
CA MET A 1 -25.74 20.36 -2.71
C MET A 1 -25.11 19.76 -1.47
N THR A 2 -24.95 18.44 -1.47
CA THR A 2 -24.44 17.71 -0.30
C THR A 2 -22.93 17.69 -0.38
N ILE A 3 -22.28 18.42 0.51
CA ILE A 3 -20.82 18.44 0.64
C ILE A 3 -20.45 17.14 1.35
N THR A 4 -19.85 16.19 0.62
CA THR A 4 -19.26 14.99 1.22
C THR A 4 -18.14 15.44 2.17
N PRO A 5 -18.19 15.14 3.47
CA PRO A 5 -17.10 15.51 4.35
C PRO A 5 -15.85 14.71 3.94
N ALA A 6 -14.77 15.43 3.63
CA ALA A 6 -13.44 14.85 3.59
C ALA A 6 -13.18 14.20 4.94
N ARG A 7 -12.98 12.88 4.95
CA ARG A 7 -12.77 12.08 6.15
C ARG A 7 -11.48 12.61 6.81
N THR A 8 -11.64 13.45 7.82
CA THR A 8 -10.53 13.89 8.66
C THR A 8 -10.18 12.71 9.53
N ILE A 9 -9.02 12.09 9.28
CA ILE A 9 -8.48 11.05 10.16
C ILE A 9 -8.10 11.78 11.45
N ALA A 10 -8.99 11.72 12.43
CA ALA A 10 -8.69 12.17 13.77
C ALA A 10 -7.59 11.26 14.32
N MET A 11 -6.39 11.81 14.50
CA MET A 11 -5.31 11.17 15.25
C MET A 11 -5.69 11.16 16.73
N THR A 12 -6.57 10.26 17.12
CA THR A 12 -6.63 9.71 18.48
C THR A 12 -5.67 8.53 18.54
N ASN A 13 -5.11 8.24 19.72
CA ASN A 13 -4.20 7.11 20.01
C ASN A 13 -4.90 5.73 19.84
N GLU A 14 -5.55 5.51 18.70
CA GLU A 14 -6.28 4.32 18.33
C GLU A 14 -5.55 3.71 17.14
N GLU A 15 -5.18 2.44 17.27
CA GLU A 15 -4.64 1.63 16.19
C GLU A 15 -5.55 1.78 14.97
N ALA A 16 -5.06 2.39 13.88
CA ALA A 16 -5.85 2.54 12.68
C ALA A 16 -5.68 1.26 11.84
N HIS A 17 -6.79 0.53 11.70
CA HIS A 17 -6.87 -0.63 10.82
C HIS A 17 -7.42 -0.17 9.47
N LEU A 18 -6.59 -0.22 8.43
CA LEU A 18 -7.03 0.03 7.06
C LEU A 18 -7.15 -1.29 6.34
N ALA A 19 -8.30 -1.56 5.74
CA ALA A 19 -8.49 -2.73 4.89
C ALA A 19 -9.18 -2.34 3.59
N GLY A 20 -8.87 -3.05 2.51
CA GLY A 20 -9.43 -2.77 1.20
C GLY A 20 -8.70 -3.52 0.11
N THR A 21 -9.00 -3.17 -1.14
CA THR A 21 -8.31 -3.68 -2.31
C THR A 21 -7.28 -2.66 -2.79
N GLY A 22 -6.12 -3.14 -3.21
CA GLY A 22 -5.02 -2.32 -3.69
C GLY A 22 -4.31 -2.94 -4.89
N ARG A 23 -3.34 -2.20 -5.41
CA ARG A 23 -2.49 -2.62 -6.52
C ARG A 23 -1.04 -2.50 -6.13
N ILE A 24 -0.26 -3.51 -6.46
CA ILE A 24 1.19 -3.49 -6.27
C ILE A 24 1.85 -3.15 -7.59
N TYR A 25 2.81 -2.23 -7.51
CA TYR A 25 3.66 -1.83 -8.61
C TYR A 25 5.12 -2.12 -8.27
N GLU A 26 5.88 -2.56 -9.26
CA GLU A 26 7.32 -2.62 -9.22
C GLU A 26 7.88 -1.73 -10.33
N ARG A 27 8.73 -0.74 -9.97
CA ARG A 27 9.35 0.18 -10.96
C ARG A 27 8.30 0.88 -11.85
N GLY A 28 7.13 1.19 -11.30
CA GLY A 28 6.03 1.83 -12.01
C GLY A 28 5.21 0.90 -12.92
N GLN A 29 5.54 -0.40 -12.97
CA GLN A 29 4.72 -1.39 -13.66
C GLN A 29 3.80 -2.08 -12.67
N TRP A 30 2.52 -2.22 -13.04
CA TRP A 30 1.58 -3.02 -12.27
C TRP A 30 2.04 -4.48 -12.28
N ILE A 31 2.03 -5.13 -11.10
CA ILE A 31 2.40 -6.54 -10.97
C ILE A 31 1.32 -7.39 -10.31
N ALA A 32 0.48 -6.84 -9.44
CA ALA A 32 -0.55 -7.60 -8.76
C ALA A 32 -1.71 -6.73 -8.26
N THR A 33 -2.90 -7.33 -8.15
CA THR A 33 -4.02 -6.82 -7.36
C THR A 33 -4.07 -7.59 -6.04
N VAL A 34 -4.28 -6.89 -4.93
CA VAL A 34 -4.24 -7.48 -3.60
C VAL A 34 -5.41 -7.02 -2.75
N SER A 35 -5.90 -7.90 -1.88
CA SER A 35 -6.59 -7.50 -0.66
C SER A 35 -5.55 -7.16 0.41
N TYR A 36 -5.71 -6.07 1.14
CA TYR A 36 -4.79 -5.67 2.20
C TYR A 36 -5.50 -5.45 3.53
N GLY A 37 -4.75 -5.67 4.61
CA GLY A 37 -5.08 -5.24 5.98
C GLY A 37 -3.83 -4.61 6.62
N LEU A 38 -3.82 -3.30 6.76
CA LEU A 38 -2.73 -2.53 7.36
C LEU A 38 -3.05 -2.20 8.82
N PHE A 39 -2.05 -2.34 9.66
CA PHE A 39 -2.06 -1.98 11.07
C PHE A 39 -1.13 -0.80 11.29
N VAL A 40 -1.70 0.37 11.56
CA VAL A 40 -0.97 1.61 11.85
C VAL A 40 -0.98 1.84 13.36
N PRO A 41 0.08 1.42 14.09
CA PRO A 41 0.19 1.75 15.51
C PRO A 41 0.40 3.26 15.66
N GLY A 42 -0.19 3.84 16.72
CA GLY A 42 -0.11 5.28 17.00
C GLY A 42 1.31 5.81 17.27
N ASP A 43 2.27 4.93 17.60
CA ASP A 43 3.69 5.24 17.74
C ASP A 43 4.49 4.67 16.54
N SER A 44 4.78 5.56 15.60
CA SER A 44 5.13 5.27 14.21
C SER A 44 6.59 4.91 13.97
N SER A 45 6.99 3.66 14.23
CA SER A 45 8.26 3.16 13.68
C SER A 45 8.11 2.01 12.69
N LEU A 46 7.05 1.20 12.80
CA LEU A 46 6.80 0.08 11.89
C LEU A 46 5.29 -0.08 11.68
N ILE A 47 4.76 0.44 10.58
CA ILE A 47 3.43 0.06 10.10
C ILE A 47 3.59 -1.31 9.44
N THR A 48 2.88 -2.30 9.94
CA THR A 48 2.86 -3.66 9.38
C THR A 48 1.50 -3.96 8.80
N GLY A 49 1.44 -4.80 7.78
CA GLY A 49 0.17 -5.24 7.21
C GLY A 49 0.27 -6.64 6.67
N GLU A 50 -0.87 -7.17 6.27
CA GLU A 50 -0.96 -8.38 5.49
C GLU A 50 -1.59 -8.06 4.13
N ILE A 51 -1.14 -8.77 3.11
CA ILE A 51 -1.68 -8.73 1.76
C ILE A 51 -1.95 -10.15 1.27
N ASP A 52 -3.05 -10.30 0.56
CA ASP A 52 -3.45 -11.50 -0.17
C ASP A 52 -3.55 -11.13 -1.65
N ILE A 53 -2.80 -11.83 -2.51
CA ILE A 53 -2.76 -11.58 -3.95
C ILE A 53 -3.98 -12.23 -4.60
N GLU A 54 -4.79 -11.39 -5.23
CA GLU A 54 -6.03 -11.80 -5.90
C GLU A 54 -5.82 -12.05 -7.39
N ASP A 55 -4.92 -11.29 -8.02
CA ASP A 55 -4.58 -11.40 -9.44
C ASP A 55 -3.14 -10.91 -9.71
N GLY A 56 -2.51 -11.45 -10.75
CA GLY A 56 -1.16 -11.09 -11.18
C GLY A 56 -0.04 -11.97 -10.60
N ALA A 57 1.12 -11.37 -10.37
CA ALA A 57 2.33 -12.07 -9.93
C ALA A 57 2.23 -12.48 -8.46
N THR A 58 2.24 -13.79 -8.19
CA THR A 58 2.13 -14.34 -6.84
C THR A 58 3.46 -14.35 -6.08
N ASP A 59 4.59 -14.23 -6.79
CA ASP A 59 5.92 -14.18 -6.19
C ASP A 59 6.42 -12.74 -6.05
N LEU A 60 6.34 -12.23 -4.81
CA LEU A 60 6.88 -10.93 -4.44
C LEU A 60 8.34 -11.03 -3.93
N ALA A 61 9.06 -12.08 -4.34
CA ALA A 61 10.40 -12.48 -3.89
C ALA A 61 11.22 -11.39 -3.22
N VAL A 62 11.56 -11.65 -1.95
CA VAL A 62 12.44 -10.83 -1.11
C VAL A 62 13.87 -10.96 -1.61
N THR A 63 14.20 -10.25 -2.67
CA THR A 63 15.59 -9.90 -2.96
C THR A 63 15.84 -8.50 -2.42
N PRO A 64 17.02 -8.21 -1.84
CA PRO A 64 17.36 -6.88 -1.30
C PRO A 64 17.17 -5.74 -2.32
N GLU A 65 17.25 -6.07 -3.61
CA GLU A 65 17.09 -5.12 -4.71
C GLU A 65 15.63 -4.87 -5.12
N ARG A 66 14.76 -5.89 -5.07
CA ARG A 66 13.31 -5.72 -5.33
C ARG A 66 12.59 -5.06 -4.17
N THR A 67 13.02 -5.33 -2.95
CA THR A 67 12.37 -4.82 -1.72
C THR A 67 12.31 -3.29 -1.63
N ARG A 68 13.21 -2.56 -2.32
CA ARG A 68 13.16 -1.08 -2.34
C ARG A 68 12.26 -0.48 -3.41
N ARG A 69 11.56 -1.29 -4.20
CA ARG A 69 10.87 -0.83 -5.42
C ARG A 69 9.39 -1.22 -5.49
N LEU A 70 8.86 -1.85 -4.45
CA LEU A 70 7.45 -2.21 -4.37
C LEU A 70 6.64 -1.05 -3.79
N VAL A 71 5.58 -0.69 -4.51
CA VAL A 71 4.63 0.35 -4.12
C VAL A 71 3.25 -0.30 -4.03
N LEU A 72 2.56 -0.07 -2.92
CA LEU A 72 1.15 -0.39 -2.76
C LEU A 72 0.33 0.88 -2.98
N GLU A 73 -0.51 0.88 -4.01
CA GLU A 73 -1.59 1.85 -4.22
C GLU A 73 -2.86 1.31 -3.55
N LEU A 74 -3.46 2.12 -2.68
CA LEU A 74 -4.72 1.82 -1.98
C LEU A 74 -5.92 2.17 -2.87
N GLU A 75 -7.11 1.72 -2.47
CA GLU A 75 -8.35 1.91 -3.24
C GLU A 75 -8.67 3.39 -3.53
N ASP A 76 -8.31 4.29 -2.61
CA ASP A 76 -8.51 5.74 -2.73
C ASP A 76 -7.42 6.43 -3.57
N GLY A 77 -6.49 5.67 -4.14
CA GLY A 77 -5.35 6.15 -4.92
C GLY A 77 -4.18 6.68 -4.09
N SER A 78 -4.29 6.71 -2.76
CA SER A 78 -3.14 6.93 -1.90
C SER A 78 -2.14 5.78 -2.03
N TRP A 79 -0.88 6.00 -1.68
CA TRP A 79 0.16 5.00 -1.94
C TRP A 79 1.24 5.01 -0.87
N CYS A 80 1.93 3.88 -0.74
CA CYS A 80 3.06 3.73 0.15
C CYS A 80 4.08 2.76 -0.44
N GLN A 81 5.34 2.91 -0.06
CA GLN A 81 6.36 1.91 -0.33
C GLN A 81 6.20 0.76 0.68
N ILE A 82 6.36 -0.47 0.20
CA ILE A 82 6.22 -1.66 1.03
C ILE A 82 7.39 -2.61 0.85
N VAL A 83 7.64 -3.41 1.89
CA VAL A 83 8.58 -4.52 1.88
C VAL A 83 7.88 -5.77 2.39
N PRO A 84 7.82 -6.86 1.61
CA PRO A 84 7.44 -8.16 2.13
C PRO A 84 8.44 -8.59 3.21
N ILE A 85 7.95 -8.85 4.41
CA ILE A 85 8.73 -9.31 5.57
C ILE A 85 8.77 -10.84 5.60
N ARG A 86 7.61 -11.45 5.35
CA ARG A 86 7.42 -12.90 5.29
C ARG A 86 6.22 -13.21 4.40
N GLY A 87 6.16 -14.41 3.85
CA GLY A 87 5.05 -14.85 3.02
C GLY A 87 5.47 -15.99 2.12
N ARG A 88 4.52 -16.52 1.36
CA ARG A 88 4.78 -17.61 0.42
C ARG A 88 3.98 -17.39 -0.86
N ALA A 89 4.65 -17.49 -2.01
CA ALA A 89 4.01 -17.43 -3.31
C ALA A 89 2.93 -18.52 -3.48
N GLN A 90 3.15 -19.69 -2.87
CA GLN A 90 2.21 -20.82 -2.88
C GLN A 90 0.85 -20.50 -2.26
N THR A 91 0.84 -19.64 -1.23
CA THR A 91 -0.39 -19.25 -0.54
C THR A 91 -0.85 -17.85 -0.93
N ALA A 92 -0.15 -17.20 -1.87
CA ALA A 92 -0.44 -15.84 -2.32
C ALA A 92 -0.56 -14.81 -1.18
N ARG A 93 0.05 -15.07 -0.01
CA ARG A 93 -0.14 -14.26 1.21
C ARG A 93 1.19 -13.81 1.78
N TYR A 94 1.27 -12.54 2.12
CA TYR A 94 2.48 -11.90 2.63
C TYR A 94 2.17 -10.95 3.78
N ALA A 95 3.01 -10.97 4.80
CA ALA A 95 3.11 -9.87 5.73
C ALA A 95 4.11 -8.85 5.19
N ILE A 96 3.74 -7.58 5.25
CA ILE A 96 4.50 -6.44 4.72
C ILE A 96 4.80 -5.43 5.83
N ALA A 97 5.89 -4.68 5.66
CA ALA A 97 6.14 -3.43 6.37
C ALA A 97 6.01 -2.28 5.38
N LEU A 98 5.48 -1.15 5.83
CA LEU A 98 5.54 0.08 5.05
C LEU A 98 6.87 0.79 5.30
N ILE A 99 7.39 1.41 4.25
CA ILE A 99 8.56 2.28 4.31
C ILE A 99 8.04 3.72 4.30
N GLY A 100 8.02 4.34 5.47
CA GLY A 100 7.56 5.72 5.65
C GLY A 100 6.02 5.86 5.67
N PRO A 101 5.53 7.12 5.64
CA PRO A 101 4.10 7.41 5.74
C PRO A 101 3.35 7.09 4.44
N ILE A 102 2.05 6.82 4.55
CA ILE A 102 1.14 6.75 3.40
C ILE A 102 1.06 8.14 2.78
N GLN A 103 1.35 8.21 1.49
CA GLN A 103 1.30 9.41 0.67
C GLN A 103 -0.09 9.56 0.08
N PRO A 104 -0.66 10.77 0.05
CA PRO A 104 -1.94 10.99 -0.61
C PRO A 104 -1.84 10.69 -2.12
N ALA A 105 -2.98 10.39 -2.74
CA ALA A 105 -3.06 10.26 -4.18
C ALA A 105 -2.40 11.49 -4.84
N PRO A 106 -1.48 11.31 -5.80
CA PRO A 106 -0.89 12.44 -6.50
C PRO A 106 -2.04 13.25 -7.08
N ARG A 107 -2.16 14.51 -6.64
CA ARG A 107 -3.21 15.39 -7.15
C ARG A 107 -3.10 15.38 -8.67
N PRO A 108 -4.20 15.18 -9.42
CA PRO A 108 -4.15 15.34 -10.86
C PRO A 108 -3.57 16.73 -11.13
N ARG A 109 -2.37 16.78 -11.72
CA ARG A 109 -1.86 18.04 -12.24
C ARG A 109 -2.88 18.47 -13.26
N LEU A 110 -3.42 19.67 -13.10
CA LEU A 110 -4.46 20.22 -13.98
C LEU A 110 -4.04 20.23 -15.46
N ASN A 111 -2.79 19.92 -15.81
CA ASN A 111 -2.30 19.61 -17.16
C ASN A 111 -1.00 18.74 -17.09
N GLY A 112 -0.97 17.56 -17.72
CA GLY A 112 0.28 16.90 -18.18
C GLY A 112 0.52 15.44 -17.74
N PRO A 113 1.19 14.61 -18.59
CA PRO A 113 1.34 13.17 -18.38
C PRO A 113 2.42 12.81 -17.34
N TRP A 114 2.23 11.62 -16.75
CA TRP A 114 3.05 10.95 -15.74
C TRP A 114 4.56 10.97 -16.05
N GLN A 115 5.39 11.36 -15.07
CA GLN A 115 6.82 11.03 -15.06
C GLN A 115 7.19 10.47 -13.67
N LEU A 116 7.72 9.25 -13.68
CA LEU A 116 8.30 8.52 -12.54
C LEU A 116 9.67 9.11 -12.17
#